data_AF-A0A7S0C9B8-F1
#
_entry.id   AF-A0A7S0C9B8-F1
#
_cell.length_a   1.000
_cell.length_b   1.000
_cell.length_c   1.000
_cell.angle_alpha   90.00
_cell.angle_beta   90.00
_cell.angle_gamma   90.00
#
_symmetry.space_group_name_H-M   'P 1'
#
loop_
_entity.id
_entity.type
_entity.pdbx_description
1 polymer ?
#
loop_
_entity_poly.entity_id
_entity_poly.type
_entity_poly.pdbx_seq_one_letter_code
_entity_poly.pdbx_strand_id
1 'polypeptide(L)'
;VDGYGIPLKMSSQPNANAQPSTSHTSGSNKREITFYNSLSRSKDVFEPILPGKVSMYTCGPTVYDYAHVGNFRAFLTYDTIKRVLQYFGYDVDHICNLTDIDDKIIKRCNEQNISLMELTHKFANLFMDDLKALNIVPARAYPRATDHIPEMVQLIQDLERNGLAYQSD
;
A
#
# COMPACT_ATOMS: atom_id res chain seq x y z
N VAL A 1 -63.66 50.22 -52.94
CA VAL A 1 -63.83 49.13 -51.95
C VAL A 1 -62.45 48.72 -51.48
N ASP A 2 -61.73 49.65 -50.84
CA ASP A 2 -61.87 50.04 -49.41
C ASP A 2 -61.35 48.89 -48.52
N GLY A 3 -60.42 49.07 -47.59
CA GLY A 3 -59.83 50.30 -47.08
C GLY A 3 -58.72 50.00 -46.07
N TYR A 4 -58.08 51.09 -45.67
CA TYR A 4 -57.13 51.21 -44.59
C TYR A 4 -57.70 50.76 -43.23
N GLY A 5 -56.85 50.22 -42.36
CA GLY A 5 -57.19 49.99 -40.96
C GLY A 5 -56.04 49.46 -40.11
N ILE A 6 -55.20 50.36 -39.59
CA ILE A 6 -54.39 50.13 -38.39
C ILE A 6 -55.30 50.38 -37.17
N PRO A 7 -55.13 49.61 -36.07
CA PRO A 7 -54.98 50.29 -34.78
C PRO A 7 -53.75 49.81 -33.97
N LEU A 8 -53.31 50.74 -33.13
CA LEU A 8 -52.11 50.76 -32.30
C LEU A 8 -52.28 50.10 -30.91
N LYS A 9 -51.16 49.55 -30.42
CA LYS A 9 -50.61 49.53 -29.04
C LYS A 9 -51.41 48.87 -27.90
N MET A 10 -50.72 47.97 -27.17
CA MET A 10 -50.11 48.31 -25.88
C MET A 10 -49.08 47.25 -25.43
N SER A 11 -48.16 47.71 -24.58
CA SER A 11 -46.88 47.16 -24.15
C SER A 11 -46.92 45.89 -23.30
N SER A 12 -45.88 45.05 -23.39
CA SER A 12 -45.30 44.39 -22.22
C SER A 12 -43.80 44.13 -22.39
N GLN A 13 -43.13 44.27 -21.25
CA GLN A 13 -41.70 44.33 -20.97
C GLN A 13 -40.93 43.00 -21.21
N PRO A 14 -39.58 42.99 -21.14
CA PRO A 14 -38.76 41.91 -21.66
C PRO A 14 -38.90 40.64 -20.82
N ASN A 15 -39.11 39.50 -21.48
CA ASN A 15 -39.10 38.21 -20.80
C ASN A 15 -37.64 37.78 -20.57
N ALA A 16 -37.11 38.23 -19.43
CA ALA A 16 -35.97 37.64 -18.76
C ALA A 16 -36.37 36.23 -18.28
N ASN A 17 -36.19 35.22 -19.15
CA ASN A 17 -36.19 33.82 -18.76
C ASN A 17 -35.32 33.02 -19.75
N ALA A 18 -34.04 33.40 -19.84
CA ALA A 18 -33.01 32.43 -20.16
C ALA A 18 -32.83 31.58 -18.89
N GLN A 19 -33.40 30.37 -18.90
CA GLN A 19 -33.08 29.40 -17.86
C GLN A 19 -31.55 29.21 -17.85
N PRO A 20 -30.89 29.27 -16.69
CA PRO A 20 -29.48 28.95 -16.64
C PRO A 20 -29.33 27.50 -17.06
N SER A 21 -28.57 27.28 -18.12
CA SER A 21 -28.07 25.95 -18.48
C SER A 21 -27.37 25.41 -17.25
N THR A 22 -28.00 24.43 -16.58
CA THR A 22 -27.36 23.69 -15.51
C THR A 22 -26.26 22.87 -16.15
N SER A 23 -25.08 23.47 -16.29
CA SER A 23 -23.84 22.74 -16.45
C SER A 23 -23.82 21.72 -15.31
N HIS A 24 -23.95 20.45 -15.67
CA HIS A 24 -23.50 19.39 -14.79
C HIS A 24 -22.01 19.59 -14.63
N THR A 25 -21.62 20.37 -13.62
CA THR A 25 -20.29 20.29 -13.06
C THR A 25 -20.13 18.85 -12.62
N SER A 26 -19.41 18.08 -13.44
CA SER A 26 -18.84 16.79 -13.06
C SER A 26 -17.80 17.06 -11.97
N GLY A 27 -18.25 17.44 -10.79
CA GLY A 27 -17.48 17.41 -9.57
C GLY A 27 -17.25 15.95 -9.24
N SER A 28 -16.32 15.33 -9.96
CA SER A 28 -15.62 14.15 -9.49
C SER A 28 -14.98 14.59 -8.18
N ASN A 29 -15.68 14.34 -7.07
CA ASN A 29 -15.07 14.28 -5.75
C ASN A 29 -14.09 13.12 -5.79
N LYS A 30 -12.92 13.36 -6.39
CA LYS A 30 -11.79 12.44 -6.37
C LYS A 30 -11.39 12.40 -4.91
N ARG A 31 -11.87 11.39 -4.19
CA ARG A 31 -11.51 11.19 -2.79
C ARG A 31 -9.99 11.02 -2.77
N GLU A 32 -9.33 11.90 -2.05
CA GLU A 32 -7.87 11.94 -1.96
C GLU A 32 -7.42 11.04 -0.80
N ILE A 33 -6.39 10.23 -1.03
CA ILE A 33 -5.76 9.44 0.03
C ILE A 33 -4.58 10.23 0.56
N THR A 34 -4.48 10.35 1.88
CA THR A 34 -3.33 10.95 2.55
C THR A 34 -2.72 9.94 3.53
N PHE A 35 -1.40 9.89 3.60
CA PHE A 35 -0.67 9.10 4.57
C PHE A 35 0.20 10.00 5.44
N TYR A 36 0.37 9.62 6.71
CA TYR A 36 1.42 10.21 7.52
C TYR A 36 2.77 9.66 7.05
N ASN A 37 3.61 10.54 6.52
CA ASN A 37 4.91 10.18 5.99
C ASN A 37 5.98 10.46 7.05
N SER A 38 6.67 9.41 7.50
CA SER A 38 7.71 9.54 8.53
C SER A 38 8.92 10.38 8.06
N LEU A 39 9.17 10.48 6.75
CA LEU A 39 10.27 11.27 6.18
C LEU A 39 10.00 12.78 6.32
N SER A 40 8.80 13.24 5.94
CA SER A 40 8.38 14.65 6.03
C SER A 40 7.80 15.01 7.40
N ARG A 41 7.39 14.02 8.18
CA ARG A 41 6.65 14.14 9.45
C ARG A 41 5.31 14.87 9.31
N SER A 42 4.72 14.83 8.11
CA SER A 42 3.42 15.43 7.78
C SER A 42 2.47 14.41 7.15
N LYS A 43 1.20 14.81 7.00
CA LYS A 43 0.27 14.09 6.13
C LYS A 43 0.52 14.56 4.70
N ASP A 44 0.94 13.64 3.85
CA ASP A 44 1.22 13.91 2.45
C ASP A 44 0.16 13.23 1.59
N VAL A 45 -0.13 13.85 0.44
CA VAL A 45 -1.00 13.27 -0.58
C VAL A 45 -0.34 12.03 -1.14
N PHE A 46 -1.07 10.92 -1.19
CA PHE A 46 -0.57 9.70 -1.78
C PHE A 46 -0.68 9.76 -3.31
N GLU A 47 0.46 9.80 -3.97
CA GLU A 47 0.58 9.71 -5.42
C GLU A 47 1.46 8.50 -5.77
N PRO A 48 0.94 7.50 -6.51
CA PRO A 48 1.74 6.35 -6.89
C PRO A 48 2.78 6.74 -7.95
N ILE A 49 3.92 6.06 -7.93
CA ILE A 49 4.99 6.22 -8.94
C ILE A 49 4.45 5.93 -10.35
N LEU A 50 3.61 4.89 -10.49
CA LEU A 50 2.93 4.53 -11.72
C LEU A 50 1.42 4.75 -11.57
N PRO A 51 0.76 5.52 -12.45
CA PRO A 51 -0.68 5.76 -12.33
C PRO A 51 -1.50 4.47 -12.21
N GLY A 52 -2.31 4.39 -11.15
CA GLY A 52 -3.17 3.23 -10.86
C GLY A 52 -2.47 2.01 -10.25
N LYS A 53 -1.14 2.01 -10.11
CA LYS A 53 -0.36 0.89 -9.54
C LYS A 53 0.42 1.28 -8.30
N VAL A 54 0.35 0.46 -7.27
CA VAL A 54 1.04 0.70 -5.99
C VAL A 54 1.97 -0.46 -5.69
N SER A 55 3.26 -0.18 -5.58
CA SER A 55 4.24 -1.11 -5.02
C SER A 55 4.32 -0.88 -3.51
N MET A 56 4.01 -1.91 -2.73
CA MET A 56 3.97 -1.86 -1.26
C MET A 56 4.92 -2.93 -0.69
N TYR A 57 5.92 -2.51 0.08
CA TYR A 57 6.76 -3.41 0.86
C TYR A 57 6.45 -3.26 2.35
N THR A 58 6.36 -4.37 3.06
CA THR A 58 6.22 -4.38 4.52
C THR A 58 7.18 -5.37 5.15
N CYS A 59 7.76 -5.03 6.30
CA CYS A 59 8.55 -5.99 7.06
C CYS A 59 7.66 -7.11 7.59
N GLY A 60 8.04 -8.35 7.36
CA GLY A 60 7.39 -9.51 7.96
C GLY A 60 8.07 -10.01 9.24
N PRO A 61 7.69 -11.20 9.73
CA PRO A 61 8.19 -11.72 10.99
C PRO A 61 9.58 -12.35 10.87
N THR A 62 10.30 -12.38 12.00
CA THR A 62 11.38 -13.35 12.23
C THR A 62 10.75 -14.68 12.64
N VAL A 63 10.94 -15.73 11.83
CA VAL A 63 10.21 -17.00 11.97
C VAL A 63 10.89 -17.98 12.93
N TYR A 64 10.99 -17.60 14.21
CA TYR A 64 11.60 -18.41 15.28
C TYR A 64 10.64 -18.82 16.41
N ASP A 65 9.47 -18.18 16.47
CA ASP A 65 8.44 -18.41 17.49
C ASP A 65 7.05 -18.01 16.96
N TYR A 66 6.00 -18.25 17.75
CA TYR A 66 4.64 -17.79 17.47
C TYR A 66 4.58 -16.26 17.41
N ALA A 67 3.82 -15.73 16.44
CA ALA A 67 3.52 -14.31 16.40
C ALA A 67 2.59 -13.92 17.56
N HIS A 68 2.84 -12.75 18.16
CA HIS A 68 2.02 -12.23 19.26
C HIS A 68 1.14 -11.07 18.80
N VAL A 69 0.18 -10.66 19.64
CA VAL A 69 -0.77 -9.57 19.34
C VAL A 69 -0.11 -8.27 18.86
N GLY A 70 1.07 -7.95 19.39
CA GLY A 70 1.87 -6.82 18.92
C GLY A 70 2.29 -6.93 17.45
N ASN A 71 2.65 -8.13 16.96
CA ASN A 71 2.95 -8.35 15.55
C ASN A 71 1.67 -8.25 14.71
N PHE A 72 0.57 -8.87 15.16
CA PHE A 72 -0.70 -8.86 14.43
C PHE A 72 -1.27 -7.46 14.24
N ARG A 73 -1.06 -6.54 15.19
CA ARG A 73 -1.42 -5.13 14.99
C ARG A 73 -0.76 -4.54 13.74
N ALA A 74 0.51 -4.84 13.48
CA ALA A 74 1.21 -4.35 12.29
C ALA A 74 0.60 -4.96 11.02
N PHE A 75 0.41 -6.29 10.99
CA PHE A 75 -0.14 -6.97 9.82
C PHE A 75 -1.59 -6.56 9.50
N LEU A 76 -2.42 -6.33 10.51
CA LEU A 76 -3.77 -5.75 10.33
C LEU A 76 -3.72 -4.31 9.81
N THR A 77 -2.72 -3.53 10.21
CA THR A 77 -2.51 -2.18 9.66
C THR A 77 -2.14 -2.25 8.18
N TYR A 78 -1.24 -3.15 7.81
CA TYR A 78 -0.86 -3.38 6.41
C TYR A 78 -2.05 -3.83 5.56
N ASP A 79 -2.84 -4.77 6.07
CA ASP A 79 -4.08 -5.23 5.44
C ASP A 79 -5.07 -4.09 5.24
N THR A 80 -5.29 -3.27 6.27
CA THR A 80 -6.18 -2.10 6.19
C THR A 80 -5.72 -1.13 5.10
N ILE A 81 -4.43 -0.82 5.04
CA ILE A 81 -3.87 0.06 4.01
C ILE A 81 -4.09 -0.55 2.61
N LYS A 82 -3.76 -1.83 2.43
CA LYS A 82 -3.94 -2.53 1.15
C LYS A 82 -5.40 -2.53 0.70
N ARG A 83 -6.34 -2.87 1.59
CA ARG A 83 -7.78 -2.87 1.30
C ARG A 83 -8.30 -1.48 0.95
N VAL A 84 -7.85 -0.44 1.65
CA VAL A 84 -8.21 0.95 1.34
C VAL A 84 -7.68 1.32 -0.05
N LEU A 85 -6.42 1.04 -0.36
CA LEU A 85 -5.88 1.32 -1.70
C LEU A 85 -6.66 0.58 -2.80
N GLN A 86 -6.98 -0.69 -2.60
CA GLN A 86 -7.80 -1.48 -3.53
C GLN A 86 -9.21 -0.91 -3.67
N TYR A 87 -9.84 -0.47 -2.58
CA TYR A 87 -11.15 0.17 -2.60
C TYR A 87 -11.16 1.46 -3.43
N PHE A 88 -10.05 2.21 -3.45
CA PHE A 88 -9.87 3.39 -4.29
C PHE A 88 -9.48 3.06 -5.75
N GLY A 89 -9.45 1.77 -6.11
CA GLY A 89 -9.20 1.31 -7.49
C GLY A 89 -7.73 1.13 -7.85
N TYR A 90 -6.82 1.11 -6.86
CA TYR A 90 -5.41 0.82 -7.12
C TYR A 90 -5.15 -0.68 -7.27
N ASP A 91 -4.31 -1.04 -8.23
CA ASP A 91 -3.67 -2.35 -8.32
C ASP A 91 -2.46 -2.37 -7.37
N VAL A 92 -2.57 -3.11 -6.26
CA VAL A 92 -1.57 -3.13 -5.20
C VAL A 92 -0.71 -4.38 -5.29
N ASP A 93 0.56 -4.19 -5.69
CA ASP A 93 1.60 -5.20 -5.60
C ASP A 93 2.26 -5.15 -4.21
N HIS A 94 1.88 -6.09 -3.34
CA HIS A 94 2.35 -6.14 -1.96
C HIS A 94 3.35 -7.28 -1.75
N ILE A 95 4.52 -6.97 -1.19
CA ILE A 95 5.57 -7.92 -0.78
C ILE A 95 5.82 -7.82 0.72
N CYS A 96 5.93 -8.98 1.38
CA CYS A 96 6.16 -9.07 2.82
C CYS A 96 7.24 -10.13 3.11
N ASN A 97 8.46 -9.74 3.49
CA ASN A 97 9.55 -10.71 3.65
C ASN A 97 9.33 -11.67 4.84
N LEU A 98 10.01 -12.82 4.83
CA LEU A 98 10.18 -13.68 6.00
C LEU A 98 11.65 -13.66 6.41
N THR A 99 11.94 -13.21 7.62
CA THR A 99 13.31 -13.26 8.15
C THR A 99 13.54 -14.66 8.73
N ASP A 100 14.22 -15.50 7.97
CA ASP A 100 14.50 -16.90 8.29
C ASP A 100 15.99 -17.19 8.58
N ILE A 101 16.77 -16.13 8.79
CA ILE A 101 18.11 -16.17 9.37
C ILE A 101 18.29 -14.96 10.29
N ASP A 102 18.60 -15.22 11.56
CA ASP A 102 18.73 -14.22 12.64
C ASP A 102 19.37 -14.89 13.88
N ASP A 103 20.02 -14.12 14.75
CA ASP A 103 20.63 -14.63 15.99
C ASP A 103 19.63 -15.38 16.88
N LYS A 104 18.37 -14.92 16.94
CA LYS A 104 17.30 -15.59 17.72
C LYS A 104 16.95 -16.96 17.14
N ILE A 105 16.99 -17.08 15.82
CA ILE A 105 16.74 -18.34 15.11
C ILE A 105 17.88 -19.31 15.42
N ILE A 106 19.14 -18.87 15.31
CA ILE A 106 20.33 -19.70 15.60
C ILE A 106 20.29 -20.21 17.04
N LYS A 107 20.03 -19.32 18.00
CA LYS A 107 19.90 -19.68 19.41
C LYS A 107 18.82 -20.74 19.62
N ARG A 108 17.64 -20.56 19.03
CA ARG A 108 16.51 -21.47 19.19
C ARG A 108 16.76 -22.84 18.54
N CYS A 109 17.43 -22.88 17.39
CA CYS A 109 17.86 -24.13 16.74
C CYS A 109 18.77 -24.94 17.67
N ASN A 110 19.75 -24.27 18.31
CA ASN A 110 20.66 -24.92 19.25
C ASN A 110 19.95 -25.40 20.52
N GLU A 111 19.00 -24.62 21.06
CA GLU A 111 18.21 -25.00 22.24
C GLU A 111 17.33 -26.24 22.00
N GLN A 112 16.74 -26.35 20.80
CA GLN A 112 15.84 -27.46 20.45
C GLN A 112 16.55 -28.62 19.73
N ASN A 113 17.83 -28.45 19.38
CA ASN A 113 18.61 -29.38 18.58
C ASN A 113 17.91 -29.76 17.25
N ILE A 114 17.40 -28.75 16.53
CA ILE A 114 16.74 -28.91 15.22
C ILE A 114 17.40 -28.03 14.16
N SER A 115 17.15 -28.36 12.90
CA SER A 115 17.73 -27.60 11.78
C SER A 115 17.05 -26.22 11.59
N LEU A 116 17.78 -25.30 10.97
CA LEU A 116 17.28 -23.98 10.55
C LEU A 116 15.99 -24.10 9.74
N MET A 117 16.00 -25.00 8.75
CA MET A 117 14.87 -25.21 7.85
C MET A 117 13.65 -25.74 8.62
N GLU A 118 13.85 -26.69 9.52
CA GLU A 118 12.77 -27.26 10.33
C GLU A 118 12.11 -26.21 11.22
N LEU A 119 12.90 -25.43 11.95
CA LEU A 119 12.40 -24.36 12.82
C LEU A 119 11.64 -23.30 12.01
N THR A 120 12.26 -22.78 10.95
CA THR A 120 11.72 -21.65 10.19
C THR A 120 10.52 -22.04 9.32
N HIS A 121 10.47 -23.27 8.79
CA HIS A 121 9.30 -23.77 8.08
C HIS A 121 8.10 -23.92 9.02
N LYS A 122 8.30 -24.47 10.21
CA LYS A 122 7.25 -24.60 11.22
C LYS A 122 6.62 -23.25 11.55
N PHE A 123 7.43 -22.26 11.90
CA PHE A 123 6.91 -20.95 12.31
C PHE A 123 6.43 -20.09 11.13
N ALA A 124 6.99 -20.25 9.94
CA ALA A 124 6.43 -19.64 8.74
C ALA A 124 5.03 -20.18 8.43
N ASN A 125 4.81 -21.48 8.52
CA ASN A 125 3.49 -22.08 8.28
C ASN A 125 2.47 -21.61 9.31
N LEU A 126 2.84 -21.61 10.60
CA LEU A 126 1.99 -21.08 11.67
C LEU A 126 1.63 -19.61 11.44
N PHE A 127 2.59 -18.79 11.03
CA PHE A 127 2.33 -17.40 10.67
C PHE A 127 1.33 -17.27 9.51
N MET A 128 1.43 -18.11 8.47
CA MET A 128 0.46 -18.11 7.37
C MET A 128 -0.95 -18.52 7.83
N ASP A 129 -1.04 -19.50 8.73
CA ASP A 129 -2.30 -19.92 9.35
C ASP A 129 -2.92 -18.78 10.17
N ASP A 130 -2.11 -18.03 10.93
CA ASP A 130 -2.55 -16.87 11.69
C ASP A 130 -3.08 -15.75 10.77
N LEU A 131 -2.38 -15.45 9.68
CA LEU A 131 -2.86 -14.46 8.69
C LEU A 131 -4.22 -14.86 8.13
N LYS A 132 -4.40 -16.14 7.81
CA LYS A 132 -5.67 -16.68 7.33
C LYS A 132 -6.76 -16.59 8.39
N ALA A 133 -6.47 -16.94 9.63
CA ALA A 133 -7.42 -16.87 10.75
C ALA A 133 -7.88 -15.43 11.02
N LEU A 134 -6.99 -14.44 10.81
CA LEU A 134 -7.28 -13.01 10.95
C LEU A 134 -7.94 -12.39 9.69
N ASN A 135 -8.21 -13.18 8.65
CA ASN A 135 -8.76 -12.71 7.37
C ASN A 135 -7.91 -11.59 6.72
N ILE A 136 -6.58 -11.69 6.85
CA ILE A 136 -5.65 -10.78 6.20
C ILE A 136 -5.50 -11.20 4.73
N VAL A 137 -5.56 -10.23 3.82
CA VAL A 137 -5.30 -10.47 2.40
C VAL A 137 -3.81 -10.80 2.24
N PRO A 138 -3.45 -11.98 1.70
CA PRO A 138 -2.06 -12.37 1.55
C PRO A 138 -1.29 -11.39 0.66
N ALA A 139 -0.03 -11.16 0.97
CA ALA A 139 0.91 -10.49 0.06
C ALA A 139 1.08 -11.34 -1.22
N ARG A 140 1.50 -10.72 -2.33
CA ARG A 140 1.78 -11.46 -3.57
C ARG A 140 2.94 -12.44 -3.36
N ALA A 141 3.95 -12.05 -2.60
CA ALA A 141 5.09 -12.91 -2.30
C ALA A 141 5.62 -12.67 -0.89
N TYR A 142 6.23 -13.74 -0.35
CA TYR A 142 6.86 -13.77 0.95
C TYR A 142 8.33 -14.22 0.84
N PRO A 143 9.21 -13.37 0.28
CA PRO A 143 10.60 -13.74 0.03
C PRO A 143 11.33 -14.05 1.35
N ARG A 144 12.08 -15.14 1.37
CA ARG A 144 12.93 -15.52 2.50
C ARG A 144 14.27 -14.81 2.40
N ALA A 145 14.85 -14.44 3.54
CA ALA A 145 16.16 -13.83 3.56
C ALA A 145 17.23 -14.79 3.01
N THR A 146 17.13 -16.09 3.33
CA THR A 146 18.06 -17.11 2.85
C THR A 146 18.07 -17.28 1.32
N ASP A 147 16.95 -17.02 0.65
CA ASP A 147 16.83 -17.11 -0.81
C ASP A 147 17.49 -15.94 -1.56
N HIS A 148 17.82 -14.85 -0.85
CA HIS A 148 18.34 -13.60 -1.44
C HIS A 148 19.75 -13.22 -0.96
N ILE A 149 20.49 -14.17 -0.37
CA ILE A 149 21.87 -13.95 0.06
C ILE A 149 22.78 -13.45 -1.08
N PRO A 150 22.71 -13.99 -2.32
CA PRO A 150 23.54 -13.49 -3.42
C PRO A 150 23.34 -12.00 -3.70
N GLU A 151 22.10 -11.51 -3.68
CA GLU A 151 21.76 -10.11 -3.89
C GLU A 151 22.24 -9.22 -2.73
N MET A 152 22.16 -9.71 -1.48
CA MET A 152 22.72 -9.01 -0.33
C MET A 152 24.24 -8.87 -0.44
N VAL A 153 24.94 -9.93 -0.84
CA VAL A 153 26.39 -9.89 -1.07
C VAL A 153 26.74 -8.90 -2.17
N GLN A 154 26.01 -8.91 -3.29
CA GLN A 154 26.22 -7.95 -4.37
C GLN A 154 26.01 -6.50 -3.91
N LEU A 155 24.95 -6.24 -3.13
CA LEU A 155 24.69 -4.91 -2.57
C LEU A 155 25.84 -4.45 -1.67
N ILE A 156 26.37 -5.32 -0.81
CA ILE A 156 27.50 -4.99 0.07
C ILE A 156 28.75 -4.64 -0.77
N GLN A 157 29.07 -5.44 -1.79
CA GLN A 157 30.19 -5.17 -2.70
C GLN A 157 30.03 -3.83 -3.44
N ASP A 158 28.81 -3.49 -3.83
CA ASP A 158 28.52 -2.21 -4.48
C ASP A 158 28.70 -1.04 -3.49
N LEU A 159 28.28 -1.20 -2.24
CA LEU A 159 28.51 -0.21 -1.18
C LEU A 159 30.00 0.00 -0.90
N GLU A 160 30.79 -1.08 -0.82
CA GLU A 160 32.25 -1.00 -0.64
C GLU A 160 32.93 -0.29 -1.81
N ARG A 161 32.58 -0.66 -3.06
CA ARG A 161 33.13 -0.05 -4.27
C ARG A 161 32.83 1.45 -4.35
N ASN A 162 31.69 1.87 -3.81
CA ASN A 162 31.28 3.28 -3.76
C ASN A 162 31.83 4.03 -2.53
N GLY A 163 32.64 3.40 -1.68
CA GLY A 163 33.17 4.00 -0.46
C GLY A 163 32.12 4.27 0.62
N LEU A 164 30.99 3.57 0.56
CA LEU A 164 29.86 3.68 1.51
C LEU A 164 29.85 2.56 2.56
N ALA A 165 30.70 1.54 2.39
CA ALA A 165 30.93 0.47 3.36
C ALA A 165 32.43 0.23 3.51
N TYR A 166 32.82 -0.33 4.66
CA TYR A 166 34.19 -0.73 4.97
C TYR A 166 34.16 -1.99 5.84
N GLN A 167 35.22 -2.79 5.73
CA GLN A 167 35.42 -3.92 6.63
C GLN A 167 35.91 -3.40 8.00
N SER A 168 35.21 -3.80 9.06
CA SER A 168 35.66 -3.59 10.44
C SER A 168 36.64 -4.68 10.85
N ASP A 169 37.54 -4.35 11.79
CA ASP A 169 38.50 -5.28 12.42
C ASP A 169 37.81 -6.38 13.24
#